data_AF-A0A1G4AS10-F1
#
_entry.id   AF-A0A1G4AS10-F1
#
_cell.length_a   1.000
_cell.length_b   1.000
_cell.length_c   1.000
_cell.angle_alpha   90.00
_cell.angle_beta   90.00
_cell.angle_gamma   90.00
#
_symmetry.space_group_name_H-M   'P 1'
#
loop_
_entity.id
_entity.type
_entity.pdbx_description
1 polymer ?
#
loop_
_entity_poly.entity_id
_entity_poly.type
_entity_poly.pdbx_seq_one_letter_code
_entity_poly.pdbx_strand_id
1 'polypeptide(L)'
;MQLATILGASFIAVASAALPPINLGYLSYPHGNQFVAWSPFTPTTTQEVTEVCDTRGAVKGTATWTAIRTYNTYVFDPICRNPFNITDASTNTTYHGLELACVDDNIPLYANPEVTAVVDTKTNKTVETCVPVSQDGQSWYGGCSDHFSGVTYSFACSAQ
;
A
#
# COMPACT_ATOMS: atom_id res chain seq x y z
N MET A 1 38.14 33.67 34.06
CA MET A 1 36.83 33.90 33.44
C MET A 1 36.69 32.93 32.29
N GLN A 2 35.69 32.04 32.36
CA GLN A 2 35.39 31.02 31.34
C GLN A 2 34.95 31.68 30.03
N LEU A 3 35.56 31.26 28.92
CA LEU A 3 35.02 31.46 27.58
C LEU A 3 34.28 30.17 27.19
N ALA A 4 32.95 30.24 27.28
CA ALA A 4 32.03 29.22 26.82
C ALA A 4 31.31 29.77 25.60
N THR A 5 31.40 29.11 24.44
CA THR A 5 30.54 29.25 23.26
C THR A 5 31.12 28.38 22.14
N ILE A 6 30.44 27.57 21.34
CA ILE A 6 29.03 27.19 21.15
C ILE A 6 29.12 25.77 20.53
N LEU A 7 28.43 24.79 21.10
CA LEU A 7 28.20 23.50 20.42
C LEU A 7 27.12 23.75 19.35
N GLY A 8 27.55 23.88 18.09
CA GLY A 8 26.65 23.88 16.95
C GLY A 8 26.00 22.51 16.82
N ALA A 9 24.75 22.38 17.26
CA ALA A 9 23.93 21.23 16.94
C ALA A 9 23.48 21.34 15.48
N SER A 10 24.16 20.64 14.59
CA SER A 10 23.71 20.43 13.22
C SER A 10 22.46 19.55 13.26
N PHE A 11 21.28 20.16 13.21
CA PHE A 11 20.04 19.44 12.93
C PHE A 11 20.06 19.05 11.45
N ILE A 12 20.44 17.81 11.16
CA ILE A 12 20.14 17.21 9.86
C ILE A 12 18.62 17.11 9.82
N ALA A 13 17.98 18.06 9.15
CA ALA A 13 16.59 17.92 8.76
C ALA A 13 16.53 16.70 7.84
N VAL A 14 16.06 15.57 8.38
CA VAL A 14 15.65 14.45 7.54
C VAL A 14 14.46 14.96 6.77
N ALA A 15 14.67 15.40 5.53
CA ALA A 15 13.58 15.61 4.61
C ALA A 15 12.86 14.27 4.50
N SER A 16 11.70 14.14 5.15
CA SER A 16 10.81 13.03 4.87
C SER A 16 10.41 13.21 3.41
N ALA A 17 10.99 12.42 2.52
CA ALA A 17 10.48 12.33 1.16
C ALA A 17 8.98 12.06 1.28
N ALA A 18 8.16 12.91 0.68
CA ALA A 18 6.72 12.68 0.64
C ALA A 18 6.50 11.27 0.11
N LEU A 19 5.65 10.49 0.79
CA LEU A 19 5.31 9.17 0.29
C LEU A 19 4.63 9.35 -1.08
N PRO A 20 5.04 8.57 -2.09
CA PRO A 20 4.28 8.50 -3.33
C PRO A 20 2.91 7.89 -3.08
N PRO A 21 1.95 8.14 -3.98
CA PRO A 21 0.63 7.54 -3.91
C PRO A 21 0.69 6.03 -3.69
N ILE A 22 0.00 5.57 -2.66
CA ILE A 22 -0.24 4.15 -2.40
C ILE A 22 -1.63 3.81 -2.95
N ASN A 23 -1.70 2.73 -3.71
CA ASN A 23 -2.93 2.22 -4.26
C ASN A 23 -3.17 0.83 -3.70
N LEU A 24 -4.42 0.54 -3.34
CA LEU A 24 -4.81 -0.71 -2.68
C LEU A 24 -5.83 -1.47 -3.50
N GLY A 25 -5.75 -2.79 -3.43
CA GLY A 25 -6.68 -3.65 -4.16
C GLY A 25 -6.71 -5.08 -3.69
N TYR A 26 -7.49 -5.88 -4.40
CA TYR A 26 -7.59 -7.32 -4.19
C TYR A 26 -7.09 -8.05 -5.40
N LEU A 27 -6.08 -8.89 -5.20
CA LEU A 27 -5.72 -9.93 -6.16
C LEU A 27 -6.58 -11.16 -5.87
N SER A 28 -7.34 -11.61 -6.87
CA SER A 28 -8.06 -12.89 -6.83
C SER A 28 -7.42 -13.89 -7.78
N TYR A 29 -7.26 -15.14 -7.33
CA TYR A 29 -6.79 -16.29 -8.11
C TYR A 29 -7.47 -17.58 -7.60
N PRO A 30 -7.39 -18.72 -8.30
CA PRO A 30 -8.27 -19.87 -8.04
C PRO A 30 -8.19 -20.50 -6.64
N HIS A 31 -7.16 -20.16 -5.87
CA HIS A 31 -6.89 -20.76 -4.56
C HIS A 31 -6.73 -19.74 -3.43
N GLY A 32 -7.08 -18.47 -3.66
CA GLY A 32 -6.98 -17.46 -2.62
C GLY A 32 -7.21 -16.05 -3.13
N ASN A 33 -7.24 -15.12 -2.16
CA ASN A 33 -7.28 -13.70 -2.43
C ASN A 33 -6.16 -13.03 -1.65
N GLN A 34 -5.55 -11.97 -2.19
CA GLN A 34 -4.59 -11.16 -1.48
C GLN A 34 -5.08 -9.73 -1.45
N PHE A 35 -4.97 -9.08 -0.30
CA PHE A 35 -5.03 -7.63 -0.24
C PHE A 35 -3.63 -7.08 -0.50
N VAL A 36 -3.54 -6.18 -1.46
CA VAL A 36 -2.27 -5.80 -2.08
C VAL A 36 -2.16 -4.30 -2.15
N ALA A 37 -0.92 -3.81 -2.10
CA ALA A 37 -0.59 -2.41 -2.29
C ALA A 37 0.45 -2.25 -3.39
N TRP A 38 0.36 -1.16 -4.15
CA TRP A 38 1.38 -0.79 -5.12
C TRP A 38 1.59 0.73 -5.18
N SER A 39 2.76 1.12 -5.64
CA SER A 39 3.21 2.52 -5.68
C SER A 39 4.29 2.71 -6.76
N PRO A 40 4.42 3.90 -7.38
CA PRO A 40 3.68 5.15 -7.17
C PRO A 40 2.46 5.30 -8.10
N PHE A 41 2.25 4.31 -8.95
CA PHE A 41 1.38 4.42 -10.11
C PHE A 41 -0.10 4.23 -9.73
N THR A 42 -0.91 5.28 -9.93
CA THR A 42 -2.37 5.24 -9.78
C THR A 42 -3.03 4.93 -11.13
N PRO A 43 -3.74 3.79 -11.27
CA PRO A 43 -4.41 3.45 -12.52
C PRO A 43 -5.50 4.46 -12.89
N THR A 44 -5.56 4.79 -14.18
CA THR A 44 -6.60 5.63 -14.80
C THR A 44 -7.43 4.87 -15.83
N THR A 45 -6.98 3.67 -16.23
CA THR A 45 -7.65 2.79 -17.19
C THR A 45 -7.66 1.33 -16.69
N THR A 46 -8.58 0.52 -17.23
CA THR A 46 -8.60 -0.93 -16.96
C THR A 46 -7.32 -1.64 -17.45
N GLN A 47 -6.74 -1.19 -18.57
CA GLN A 47 -5.50 -1.74 -19.10
C GLN A 47 -4.35 -1.58 -18.09
N GLU A 48 -4.27 -0.43 -17.43
CA GLU A 48 -3.28 -0.16 -16.39
C GLU A 48 -3.52 -1.03 -15.13
N VAL A 49 -4.77 -1.36 -14.79
CA VAL A 49 -5.05 -2.34 -13.72
C VAL A 49 -4.60 -3.75 -14.14
N THR A 50 -4.78 -4.12 -15.40
CA THR A 50 -4.21 -5.36 -15.98
C THR A 50 -2.69 -5.37 -15.91
N GLU A 51 -2.00 -4.25 -16.11
CA GLU A 51 -0.54 -4.18 -15.97
C GLU A 51 -0.09 -4.35 -14.52
N VAL A 52 -0.79 -3.77 -13.54
CA VAL A 52 -0.56 -4.05 -12.11
C VAL A 52 -0.73 -5.54 -11.82
N CYS A 53 -1.74 -6.15 -12.44
CA CYS A 53 -2.02 -7.57 -12.35
C CYS A 53 -0.85 -8.41 -12.93
N ASP A 54 -0.38 -8.12 -14.13
CA ASP A 54 0.66 -8.92 -14.78
C ASP A 54 2.04 -8.75 -14.14
N THR A 55 2.26 -7.64 -13.43
CA THR A 55 3.55 -7.30 -12.83
C THR A 55 3.74 -7.81 -11.40
N ARG A 56 2.77 -8.56 -10.83
CA ARG A 56 2.81 -9.16 -9.47
C ARG A 56 4.21 -9.69 -9.10
N GLY A 57 5.02 -8.82 -8.51
CA GLY A 57 6.34 -9.13 -7.94
C GLY A 57 7.53 -9.32 -8.89
N ALA A 58 7.43 -9.27 -10.22
CA ALA A 58 8.62 -9.53 -11.05
C ALA A 58 8.58 -9.00 -12.48
N VAL A 59 9.10 -7.78 -12.67
CA VAL A 59 10.19 -7.65 -13.63
C VAL A 59 11.46 -7.27 -12.86
N LYS A 60 12.05 -8.28 -12.22
CA LYS A 60 13.41 -8.29 -11.63
C LYS A 60 13.67 -7.30 -10.46
N GLY A 61 13.24 -7.66 -9.25
CA GLY A 61 13.91 -7.26 -8.02
C GLY A 61 13.48 -5.93 -7.37
N THR A 62 12.32 -5.38 -7.72
CA THR A 62 11.78 -4.15 -7.12
C THR A 62 10.40 -4.44 -6.50
N ALA A 63 10.26 -4.27 -5.19
CA ALA A 63 9.05 -4.60 -4.42
C ALA A 63 7.96 -3.52 -4.56
N THR A 64 7.56 -3.21 -5.79
CA THR A 64 6.56 -2.17 -6.12
C THR A 64 5.14 -2.61 -5.86
N TRP A 65 4.97 -3.89 -5.52
CA TRP A 65 3.74 -4.58 -5.27
C TRP A 65 3.93 -5.44 -4.02
N THR A 66 3.14 -5.20 -2.98
CA THR A 66 3.23 -5.90 -1.70
C THR A 66 1.91 -6.55 -1.37
N ALA A 67 1.94 -7.84 -1.05
CA ALA A 67 0.80 -8.50 -0.40
C ALA A 67 0.77 -8.10 1.09
N ILE A 68 -0.23 -7.32 1.49
CA ILE A 68 -0.45 -6.91 2.89
C ILE A 68 -1.07 -8.08 3.67
N ARG A 69 -2.04 -8.76 3.05
CA ARG A 69 -2.65 -9.96 3.62
C ARG A 69 -2.90 -10.96 2.52
N THR A 70 -2.46 -12.20 2.71
CA THR A 70 -2.86 -13.32 1.86
C THR A 70 -3.96 -14.09 2.57
N TYR A 71 -5.14 -14.23 1.99
CA TYR A 71 -6.15 -15.15 2.49
C TYR A 71 -5.99 -16.49 1.78
N ASN A 72 -5.39 -17.44 2.51
CA ASN A 72 -5.33 -18.87 2.18
C ASN A 72 -5.67 -19.68 3.45
N THR A 73 -5.57 -21.01 3.40
CA THR A 73 -5.92 -21.89 4.53
C THR A 73 -5.10 -21.69 5.81
N TYR A 74 -4.11 -20.80 5.84
CA TYR A 74 -3.10 -20.70 6.90
C TYR A 74 -2.78 -19.28 7.38
N VAL A 75 -3.61 -18.27 7.10
CA VAL A 75 -3.33 -16.88 7.54
C VAL A 75 -4.14 -16.47 8.77
N PHE A 76 -3.44 -15.87 9.74
CA PHE A 76 -3.94 -15.57 11.08
C PHE A 76 -3.85 -14.08 11.47
N ASP A 77 -3.18 -13.25 10.67
CA ASP A 77 -2.91 -11.86 11.04
C ASP A 77 -4.02 -10.89 10.56
N PRO A 78 -4.35 -9.84 11.34
CA PRO A 78 -5.30 -8.82 10.93
C PRO A 78 -4.77 -8.05 9.72
N ILE A 79 -5.68 -7.44 8.96
CA ILE A 79 -5.31 -6.62 7.79
C ILE A 79 -4.95 -5.18 8.19
N CYS A 80 -5.67 -4.65 9.18
CA CYS A 80 -5.43 -3.33 9.75
C CYS A 80 -4.49 -3.48 10.95
N ARG A 81 -3.72 -2.44 11.26
CA ARG A 81 -2.68 -2.47 12.32
C ARG A 81 -1.59 -3.53 12.15
N ASN A 82 -1.51 -4.14 10.96
CA ASN A 82 -0.44 -5.06 10.61
C ASN A 82 0.59 -4.33 9.74
N PRO A 83 1.86 -4.22 10.20
CA PRO A 83 2.87 -3.50 9.46
C PRO A 83 3.18 -4.14 8.11
N PHE A 84 3.30 -3.31 7.07
CA PHE A 84 3.79 -3.68 5.76
C PHE A 84 4.84 -2.66 5.27
N ASN A 85 5.54 -3.04 4.21
CA ASN A 85 6.51 -2.20 3.53
C ASN A 85 6.09 -2.04 2.07
N ILE A 86 6.47 -0.93 1.44
CA ILE A 86 6.21 -0.71 0.01
C ILE A 86 7.41 -0.02 -0.64
N THR A 87 7.80 -0.47 -1.82
CA THR A 87 8.86 0.17 -2.60
C THR A 87 8.25 1.03 -3.70
N ASP A 88 8.70 2.27 -3.82
CA ASP A 88 8.38 3.12 -4.95
C ASP A 88 9.15 2.66 -6.19
N ALA A 89 8.44 2.30 -7.26
CA ALA A 89 9.04 1.88 -8.53
C ALA A 89 9.93 2.95 -9.17
N SER A 90 9.59 4.23 -9.00
CA SER A 90 10.25 5.35 -9.68
C SER A 90 11.55 5.76 -9.00
N THR A 91 11.62 5.65 -7.67
CA THR A 91 12.79 6.05 -6.87
C THR A 91 13.55 4.86 -6.27
N ASN A 92 12.99 3.66 -6.32
CA ASN A 92 13.48 2.46 -5.63
C ASN A 92 13.62 2.64 -4.10
N THR A 93 12.88 3.58 -3.53
CA THR A 93 12.85 3.83 -2.09
C THR A 93 11.84 2.92 -1.43
N THR A 94 12.25 2.16 -0.41
CA THR A 94 11.33 1.36 0.40
C THR A 94 10.89 2.13 1.63
N TYR A 95 9.59 2.30 1.76
CA TYR A 95 8.94 2.84 2.94
C TYR A 95 8.57 1.68 3.85
N HIS A 96 9.02 1.74 5.10
CA HIS A 96 8.90 0.67 6.07
C HIS A 96 7.98 1.05 7.22
N GLY A 97 7.39 0.05 7.84
CA GLY A 97 6.58 0.25 9.05
C GLY A 97 5.35 1.09 8.77
N LEU A 98 4.68 0.82 7.66
CA LEU A 98 3.36 1.38 7.35
C LEU A 98 2.29 0.42 7.85
N GLU A 99 1.14 0.91 8.28
CA GLU A 99 -0.01 0.06 8.55
C GLU A 99 -1.27 0.69 7.96
N LEU A 100 -2.29 -0.15 7.71
CA LEU A 100 -3.60 0.33 7.28
C LEU A 100 -4.41 0.74 8.51
N ALA A 101 -5.01 1.93 8.45
CA ALA A 101 -6.05 2.37 9.34
C ALA A 101 -7.42 2.10 8.70
N CYS A 102 -8.28 1.38 9.41
CA CYS A 102 -9.59 0.97 8.94
C CYS A 102 -10.69 1.51 9.83
N VAL A 103 -11.93 1.47 9.35
CA VAL A 103 -13.10 1.81 10.17
C VAL A 103 -13.28 0.82 11.34
N ASP A 104 -12.98 -0.46 11.10
CA ASP A 104 -12.97 -1.53 12.10
C ASP A 104 -11.64 -2.28 12.02
N ASP A 105 -10.99 -2.52 13.16
CA ASP A 105 -9.76 -3.29 13.24
C ASP A 105 -10.04 -4.81 13.41
N ASN A 106 -11.26 -5.19 13.80
CA ASN A 106 -11.68 -6.59 14.04
C ASN A 106 -12.41 -7.22 12.84
N ILE A 107 -11.90 -6.99 11.64
CA ILE A 107 -12.52 -7.49 10.41
C ILE A 107 -12.29 -9.01 10.28
N PRO A 108 -13.35 -9.81 10.08
CA PRO A 108 -13.19 -11.24 9.79
C PRO A 108 -12.27 -11.50 8.60
N LEU A 109 -11.52 -12.61 8.63
CA LEU A 109 -10.54 -12.93 7.58
C LEU A 109 -11.13 -12.98 6.15
N TYR A 110 -12.41 -13.34 6.03
CA TYR A 110 -13.14 -13.44 4.77
C TYR A 110 -13.84 -12.14 4.36
N ALA A 111 -13.80 -11.10 5.19
CA ALA A 111 -14.41 -9.81 4.93
C ALA A 111 -13.39 -8.82 4.34
N ASN A 112 -13.91 -7.87 3.59
CA ASN A 112 -13.14 -6.79 2.99
C ASN A 112 -12.98 -5.63 4.00
N PRO A 113 -11.77 -5.15 4.29
CA PRO A 113 -11.59 -3.93 5.07
C PRO A 113 -12.18 -2.70 4.39
N GLU A 114 -12.66 -1.78 5.20
CA GLU A 114 -12.89 -0.39 4.81
C GLU A 114 -11.68 0.43 5.25
N VAL A 115 -10.73 0.63 4.33
CA VAL A 115 -9.49 1.37 4.59
C VAL A 115 -9.75 2.87 4.48
N THR A 116 -9.26 3.63 5.46
CA THR A 116 -9.41 5.09 5.54
C THR A 116 -8.09 5.82 5.38
N ALA A 117 -6.97 5.18 5.72
CA ALA A 117 -5.65 5.79 5.64
C ALA A 117 -4.52 4.76 5.66
N VAL A 118 -3.35 5.20 5.25
CA VAL A 118 -2.06 4.59 5.58
C VAL A 118 -1.42 5.43 6.67
N VAL A 119 -0.89 4.79 7.71
CA VAL A 119 -0.22 5.47 8.83
C VAL A 119 1.19 4.92 9.03
N ASP A 120 2.09 5.79 9.48
CA ASP A 120 3.45 5.42 9.90
C ASP A 120 3.40 4.87 11.33
N THR A 121 3.83 3.63 11.52
CA THR A 121 3.78 2.91 12.82
C THR A 121 4.64 3.56 13.91
N LYS A 122 5.71 4.27 13.53
CA LYS A 122 6.64 4.89 14.48
C LYS A 122 6.10 6.19 15.05
N THR A 123 5.42 6.97 14.22
CA THR A 123 4.88 8.29 14.57
C THR A 123 3.39 8.26 14.85
N ASN A 124 2.70 7.18 14.49
CA ASN A 124 1.25 7.02 14.51
C ASN A 124 0.54 8.17 13.79
N LYS A 125 1.16 8.68 12.72
CA LYS A 125 0.62 9.76 11.89
C LYS A 125 0.12 9.21 10.57
N THR A 126 -1.02 9.72 10.13
CA THR A 126 -1.51 9.54 8.76
C THR A 126 -0.47 10.06 7.78
N VAL A 127 -0.03 9.19 6.89
CA VAL A 127 0.84 9.55 5.77
C VAL A 127 0.02 9.77 4.50
N GLU A 128 -1.05 9.00 4.31
CA GLU A 128 -2.00 9.18 3.21
C GLU A 128 -3.43 8.90 3.66
N THR A 129 -4.38 9.65 3.11
CA THR A 129 -5.81 9.35 3.25
C THR A 129 -6.25 8.51 2.05
N CYS A 130 -7.03 7.46 2.31
CA CYS A 130 -7.52 6.53 1.29
C CYS A 130 -9.01 6.71 1.05
N VAL A 131 -9.41 6.73 -0.22
CA VAL A 131 -10.83 6.79 -0.61
C VAL A 131 -11.19 5.56 -1.44
N PRO A 132 -12.41 5.01 -1.28
CA PRO A 132 -12.89 3.94 -2.14
C PRO A 132 -12.91 4.36 -3.60
N VAL A 133 -12.47 3.45 -4.46
CA VAL A 133 -12.48 3.63 -5.91
C VAL A 133 -13.69 2.93 -6.50
N SER A 134 -14.40 3.63 -7.38
CA SER A 134 -15.47 3.03 -8.19
C SER A 134 -15.38 3.55 -9.62
N GLN A 135 -15.59 2.65 -10.59
CA GLN A 135 -15.72 2.99 -12.00
C GLN A 135 -17.20 2.81 -12.36
N ASP A 136 -17.89 3.92 -12.67
CA ASP A 136 -19.33 3.93 -12.98
C ASP A 136 -20.22 3.24 -11.92
N GLY A 137 -19.82 3.32 -10.64
CA GLY A 137 -20.52 2.67 -9.53
C GLY A 137 -20.28 1.17 -9.40
N GLN A 138 -19.33 0.61 -10.15
CA GLN A 138 -18.88 -0.78 -10.09
C GLN A 138 -17.44 -0.90 -9.61
N SER A 139 -17.05 -2.12 -9.23
CA SER A 139 -15.66 -2.46 -8.90
C SER A 139 -14.78 -2.27 -10.14
N TRP A 140 -13.68 -1.53 -9.99
CA TRP A 140 -12.74 -1.33 -11.08
C TRP A 140 -11.77 -2.51 -11.18
N TYR A 141 -12.01 -3.39 -12.14
CA TYR A 141 -11.32 -4.68 -12.27
C TYR A 141 -10.46 -4.76 -13.53
N GLY A 142 -9.27 -5.35 -13.43
CA GLY A 142 -8.41 -5.76 -14.53
C GLY A 142 -8.02 -7.23 -14.42
N GLY A 143 -8.27 -8.00 -15.50
CA GLY A 143 -7.88 -9.40 -15.58
C GLY A 143 -6.40 -9.54 -15.94
N CYS A 144 -5.75 -10.58 -15.44
CA CYS A 144 -4.38 -10.91 -15.82
C CYS A 144 -4.31 -11.69 -17.13
N SER A 145 -3.14 -11.61 -17.77
CA SER A 145 -2.79 -12.35 -18.97
C SER A 145 -2.76 -13.88 -18.76
N ASP A 146 -2.65 -14.37 -17.52
CA ASP A 146 -2.74 -15.80 -17.20
C ASP A 146 -4.18 -16.36 -17.23
N HIS A 147 -5.19 -15.49 -17.41
CA HIS A 147 -6.63 -15.79 -17.51
C HIS A 147 -7.29 -16.44 -16.29
N PHE A 148 -6.57 -16.69 -15.20
CA PHE A 148 -7.14 -17.33 -14.01
C PHE A 148 -7.22 -16.39 -12.82
N SER A 149 -6.79 -15.15 -13.00
CA SER A 149 -6.60 -14.24 -11.91
C SER A 149 -6.84 -12.79 -12.34
N GLY A 150 -7.05 -11.91 -11.37
CA GLY A 150 -7.33 -10.50 -11.64
C GLY A 150 -7.10 -9.62 -10.43
N VAL A 151 -6.99 -8.32 -10.67
CA VAL A 151 -6.86 -7.30 -9.63
C VAL A 151 -8.06 -6.37 -9.67
N THR A 152 -8.66 -6.14 -8.51
CA THR A 152 -9.65 -5.09 -8.30
C THR A 152 -8.99 -3.90 -7.62
N TYR A 153 -8.96 -2.74 -8.28
CA TYR A 153 -8.51 -1.48 -7.71
C TYR A 153 -9.60 -0.93 -6.78
N SER A 154 -9.30 -0.86 -5.48
CA SER A 154 -10.31 -0.67 -4.44
C SER A 154 -10.15 0.64 -3.66
N PHE A 155 -8.92 1.11 -3.44
CA PHE A 155 -8.69 2.39 -2.75
C PHE A 155 -7.53 3.17 -3.37
N ALA A 156 -7.76 4.46 -3.56
CA ALA A 156 -6.74 5.43 -3.95
C ALA A 156 -6.29 6.18 -2.70
N CYS A 157 -5.00 6.14 -2.38
CA CYS A 157 -4.46 6.90 -1.27
C CYS A 157 -3.60 8.06 -1.78
N SER A 158 -3.67 9.20 -1.08
CA SER A 158 -2.87 10.37 -1.41
C SER A 158 -2.52 11.16 -0.14
N ALA A 159 -1.38 11.85 -0.19
CA ALA A 159 -1.04 12.87 0.80
C ALA A 159 -2.15 13.94 0.87
N GLN A 160 -2.39 14.44 2.08
CA GLN A 160 -3.41 15.46 2.37
C GLN A 160 -2.86 16.88 2.23
#